data_AF-A0A0H3EIP3-F1
#
_entry.id   AF-A0A0H3EIP3-F1
#
_cell.length_a   1.000
_cell.length_b   1.000
_cell.length_c   1.000
_cell.angle_alpha   90.00
_cell.angle_beta   90.00
_cell.angle_gamma   90.00
#
_symmetry.space_group_name_H-M   'P 1'
#
loop_
_entity.id
_entity.type
_entity.pdbx_description
1 polymer ?
#
loop_
_entity_poly.entity_id
_entity_poly.type
_entity_poly.pdbx_seq_one_letter_code
_entity_poly.pdbx_strand_id
1 'polypeptide(L)' 'MIKVYGVPGWGSTISELMLTLADIPYQFVDVSGFDHEGTSRDLLKTLNPLCQVPTLAL' A
#
# COMPACT_ATOMS: atom_id res chain seq x y z
N MET A 1 3.41 1.49 -13.54
CA MET A 1 1.99 1.09 -13.29
C MET A 1 1.77 1.31 -11.81
N ILE A 2 0.70 2.01 -11.42
CA ILE A 2 0.50 2.38 -10.00
C ILE A 2 0.51 1.11 -9.14
N LYS A 3 1.40 1.08 -8.15
CA LYS A 3 1.42 0.06 -7.10
C LYS A 3 0.84 0.64 -5.83
N VAL A 4 -0.17 -0.03 -5.27
CA VAL A 4 -0.77 0.33 -3.99
C VAL A 4 -0.27 -0.66 -2.96
N TYR A 5 0.63 -0.21 -2.09
CA TYR A 5 1.08 -0.97 -0.93
C TYR A 5 0.08 -0.75 0.20
N GLY A 6 -0.63 -1.81 0.59
CA GLY A 6 -1.76 -1.73 1.51
C GLY A 6 -1.97 -3.00 2.33
N VAL A 7 -2.95 -2.94 3.23
CA VAL A 7 -3.42 -4.08 4.02
C VAL A 7 -4.95 -4.13 3.94
N PRO A 8 -5.56 -5.29 3.59
CA PRO A 8 -7.01 -5.42 3.57
C PRO A 8 -7.64 -5.06 4.93
N GLY A 9 -8.71 -4.25 4.90
CA GLY A 9 -9.39 -3.80 6.12
C GLY A 9 -8.73 -2.60 6.82
N TRP A 10 -7.63 -2.07 6.28
CA TRP A 10 -7.00 -0.83 6.76
C TRP A 10 -7.34 0.36 5.86
N GLY A 11 -6.87 1.56 6.24
CA GLY A 11 -7.09 2.80 5.50
C GLY A 11 -6.68 2.76 4.02
N SER A 12 -5.79 1.84 3.62
CA SER A 12 -5.41 1.62 2.22
C SER A 12 -6.58 1.23 1.31
N THR A 13 -7.63 0.62 1.88
CA THR A 13 -8.86 0.25 1.15
C THR A 13 -9.49 1.45 0.45
N ILE A 14 -9.35 2.66 1.02
CA ILE A 14 -9.89 3.89 0.43
C ILE A 14 -9.17 4.22 -0.88
N SER A 15 -7.85 4.06 -0.95
CA SER A 15 -7.08 4.31 -2.18
C SER A 15 -7.43 3.31 -3.27
N GLU A 16 -7.58 2.03 -2.94
CA GLU A 16 -8.03 0.99 -3.89
C GLU A 16 -9.42 1.31 -4.45
N LEU A 17 -10.36 1.69 -3.59
CA LEU A 17 -11.71 2.10 -4.00
C LEU A 17 -11.65 3.29 -4.95
N MET A 18 -10.87 4.33 -4.63
CA MET A 18 -10.77 5.51 -5.51
C MET A 18 -10.19 5.17 -6.88
N LEU A 19 -9.15 4.34 -6.95
CA LEU A 19 -8.55 3.92 -8.22
C LEU A 19 -9.51 3.05 -9.04
N THR A 20 -10.23 2.15 -8.38
CA THR A 20 -11.26 1.32 -9.01
C THR A 20 -12.41 2.17 -9.56
N LEU A 21 -12.93 3.13 -8.79
CA LEU A 21 -14.00 4.03 -9.23
C LEU A 21 -13.57 4.95 -10.39
N ALA A 22 -12.29 5.28 -10.46
CA ALA A 22 -11.71 6.09 -11.52
C ALA A 22 -11.32 5.29 -12.78
N ASP A 23 -11.56 3.97 -12.79
CA ASP A 23 -11.12 3.05 -13.86
C ASP A 23 -9.60 3.12 -14.14
N ILE A 24 -8.80 3.38 -13.09
CA ILE A 24 -7.35 3.48 -13.19
C ILE A 24 -6.76 2.10 -12.86
N PRO A 25 -6.01 1.46 -13.77
CA PRO A 25 -5.39 0.17 -13.49
C PRO A 25 -4.28 0.29 -12.45
N TYR A 26 -4.30 -0.59 -11.45
CA TYR A 26 -3.30 -0.64 -10.39
C TYR A 26 -2.96 -2.08 -10.02
N GLN A 27 -1.78 -2.27 -9.43
CA GLN A 27 -1.38 -3.50 -8.76
C GLN A 27 -1.46 -3.30 -7.26
N PHE A 28 -2.25 -4.12 -6.57
CA PHE A 28 -2.24 -4.16 -5.11
C PHE A 28 -1.08 -5.04 -4.61
N VAL A 29 -0.34 -4.54 -3.63
CA VAL A 29 0.74 -5.26 -2.95
C VAL A 29 0.41 -5.31 -1.47
N ASP A 30 0.07 -6.51 -0.99
CA ASP A 30 -0.21 -6.74 0.42
C ASP A 30 1.10 -6.64 1.24
N VAL A 31 1.11 -5.73 2.20
CA VAL A 31 2.21 -5.54 3.16
C VAL A 31 1.78 -5.82 4.59
N SER A 32 0.84 -6.76 4.78
CA SER A 32 0.43 -7.24 6.10
C SER A 32 1.65 -7.53 6.99
N GLY A 33 1.58 -7.08 8.24
CA GLY A 33 2.67 -7.15 9.21
C GLY A 33 3.70 -6.02 9.15
N PHE A 34 3.51 -4.97 8.32
CA PHE A 34 4.41 -3.80 8.28
C PHE A 34 4.53 -3.04 9.62
N ASP A 35 3.56 -3.23 10.51
CA ASP A 35 3.49 -2.64 11.85
C ASP A 35 4.47 -3.30 12.83
N HIS A 36 5.08 -4.42 12.46
CA HIS A 36 6.10 -5.15 13.23
C HIS A 36 7.41 -5.28 12.44
N GLU A 37 8.53 -5.49 13.12
CA GLU A 37 9.83 -5.73 12.46
C GLU A 37 9.75 -6.94 11.51
N GLY A 38 10.22 -6.77 10.28
CA GLY A 38 10.11 -7.78 9.23
C GLY A 38 10.17 -7.21 7.83
N THR A 39 10.16 -8.11 6.84
CA THR A 39 10.36 -7.78 5.42
C THR A 39 9.33 -6.80 4.86
N SER A 40 8.07 -6.88 5.28
CA SER A 40 7.01 -5.93 4.88
C SER A 40 7.30 -4.51 5.39
N ARG A 41 7.78 -4.38 6.63
CA ARG A 41 8.15 -3.10 7.23
C ARG A 41 9.39 -2.52 6.56
N ASP A 42 10.41 -3.35 6.32
CA ASP A 42 11.65 -2.93 5.67
C ASP A 42 11.36 -2.42 4.26
N LEU A 43 10.57 -3.18 3.49
CA LEU A 43 10.09 -2.77 2.17
C LEU A 43 9.34 -1.43 2.26
N LEU A 44 8.37 -1.31 3.16
CA LEU A 44 7.55 -0.10 3.25
C LEU A 44 8.38 1.12 3.67
N LYS A 45 9.35 0.97 4.58
CA LYS A 45 10.29 2.04 4.96
C LYS A 45 11.13 2.54 3.79
N THR A 46 11.48 1.68 2.82
CA THR A 46 12.20 2.12 1.61
C THR A 46 11.35 3.02 0.71
N LEU A 47 10.03 2.87 0.75
CA LEU A 47 9.09 3.58 -0.12
C LEU A 47 8.48 4.80 0.58
N ASN A 48 8.23 4.68 1.88
CA ASN A 48 7.61 5.67 2.73
C ASN A 48 8.32 5.67 4.09
N PRO A 49 9.14 6.68 4.41
CA PRO A 49 9.85 6.77 5.69
C PRO A 49 8.94 6.75 6.93
N LEU A 50 7.66 7.10 6.78
CA LEU A 50 6.67 7.01 7.85
C LEU A 50 6.22 5.57 8.13
N CYS A 51 6.53 4.64 7.22
CA CYS A 51 6.13 3.25 7.29
C CYS A 51 4.61 3.08 7.45
N GLN A 52 3.84 3.78 6.62
CA GLN A 52 2.38 3.82 6.67
C GLN A 52 1.75 3.29 5.38
N VAL A 53 0.56 2.69 5.52
CA VAL A 53 -0.34 2.38 4.40
C VAL A 53 -1.49 3.38 4.37
N PRO A 54 -2.02 3.75 3.18
CA PRO A 54 -1.53 3.36 1.86
C PRO A 54 -0.21 4.05 1.49
N THR A 55 0.62 3.38 0.69
CA THR A 55 1.76 3.99 -0.04
C THR A 55 1.60 3.70 -1.53
N LEU A 56 1.66 4.74 -2.37
CA LEU A 56 1.53 4.62 -3.82
C LEU A 56 2.89 4.85 -4.50
N ALA A 57 3.27 3.97 -5.43
CA ALA A 57 4.49 4.10 -6.25
C ALA A 57 4.18 3.98 -7.75
N LEU A 58 4.96 4.64 -8.60
CA LEU A 58 4.76 4.72 -10.06
C LEU A 58 5.66 3.76 -10.86
#